data_AF-A0A061LZN4-F1
#
_entry.id   AF-A0A061LZN4-F1
#
_cell.length_a   1.000
_cell.length_b   1.000
_cell.length_c   1.000
_cell.angle_alpha   90.00
_cell.angle_beta   90.00
_cell.angle_gamma   90.00
#
_symmetry.space_group_name_H-M   'P 1'
#
loop_
_entity.id
_entity.type
_entity.pdbx_description
1 polymer ?
#
loop_
_entity_poly.entity_id
_entity_poly.type
_entity_poly.pdbx_seq_one_letter_code
_entity_poly.pdbx_strand_id
1 'polypeptide(L)'
;MGGAYCITHAVLRSPTGRLDASSQAGAPAGGGERAEGSDPVPPARFGFIISKAVGNAVTRNLVRRRMKSVVERRIRSGIRGVDVVFRALPAAAGAPFSELEREMNRALDRVERELVAGEQR
;
A
#
# COMPACT_ATOMS: atom_id res chain seq x y z
N MET A 1 17.86 -17.26 -4.51
CA MET A 1 16.45 -17.67 -4.72
C MET A 1 15.57 -16.53 -4.24
N GLY A 2 15.15 -15.63 -5.14
CA GLY A 2 14.27 -14.51 -4.80
C GLY A 2 12.82 -14.91 -5.08
N GLY A 3 12.14 -15.48 -4.09
CA GLY A 3 10.72 -15.77 -4.22
C GLY A 3 9.93 -14.46 -4.21
N ALA A 4 8.97 -14.31 -5.12
CA ALA A 4 8.00 -13.23 -5.00
C ALA A 4 7.05 -13.57 -3.84
N TYR A 5 7.08 -12.79 -2.77
CA TYR A 5 6.23 -12.93 -1.59
C TYR A 5 4.95 -12.10 -1.73
N CYS A 6 4.96 -11.05 -2.55
CA CYS A 6 3.77 -10.25 -2.79
C CYS A 6 3.70 -9.70 -4.21
N ILE A 7 2.48 -9.62 -4.75
CA ILE A 7 2.22 -8.89 -5.99
C ILE A 7 1.67 -7.52 -5.62
N THR A 8 2.26 -6.47 -6.18
CA THR A 8 1.81 -5.10 -5.99
C THR A 8 1.01 -4.67 -7.22
N HIS A 9 -0.21 -4.22 -6.99
CA HIS A 9 -1.01 -3.53 -7.99
C HIS A 9 -1.08 -2.06 -7.57
N ALA A 10 -0.74 -1.15 -8.46
CA ALA A 10 -0.88 0.28 -8.22
C ALA A 10 -1.82 0.87 -9.27
N VAL A 11 -2.73 1.71 -8.80
CA VAL A 11 -3.58 2.55 -9.63
C VAL A 11 -3.20 3.98 -9.31
N LEU A 12 -2.64 4.67 -10.29
CA LEU A 12 -2.32 6.09 -10.18
C LEU A 12 -3.64 6.86 -10.40
N ARG A 13 -4.14 7.56 -9.38
CA ARG A 13 -5.29 8.44 -9.56
C ARG A 13 -4.79 9.83 -9.92
N SER A 14 -5.16 10.31 -11.12
CA SER A 14 -5.10 11.73 -11.44
C SER A 14 -6.00 12.54 -10.49
N PRO A 15 -5.71 13.81 -10.22
CA PRO A 15 -6.34 14.59 -9.15
C PRO A 15 -7.83 14.88 -9.36
N THR A 16 -8.44 14.47 -10.48
CA THR A 16 -9.83 14.80 -10.79
C THR A 16 -10.67 13.54 -10.90
N GLY A 17 -11.53 13.28 -9.91
CA GLY A 17 -12.61 12.32 -10.11
C GLY A 17 -13.07 11.56 -8.86
N ARG A 18 -13.89 12.25 -8.06
CA ARG A 18 -14.95 11.68 -7.21
C ARG A 18 -15.62 10.46 -7.87
N LEU A 19 -15.31 9.25 -7.40
CA LEU A 19 -16.03 7.97 -7.41
C LEU A 19 -15.13 7.03 -6.57
N ASP A 20 -15.50 6.23 -5.57
CA ASP A 20 -16.74 5.60 -5.16
C ASP A 20 -16.49 5.07 -3.73
N ALA A 21 -17.50 5.23 -2.88
CA ALA A 21 -17.51 4.69 -1.55
C ALA A 21 -18.05 3.25 -1.60
N SER A 22 -17.19 2.24 -1.60
CA SER A 22 -17.48 0.93 -0.97
C SER A 22 -16.33 -0.07 -1.17
N SER A 23 -15.56 -0.34 -0.12
CA SER A 23 -15.26 -1.70 0.37
C SER A 23 -14.15 -1.63 1.43
N GLN A 24 -14.45 -2.17 2.61
CA GLN A 24 -13.71 -2.00 3.85
C GLN A 24 -12.33 -2.66 3.85
N ALA A 25 -11.30 -1.98 4.37
CA ALA A 25 -10.39 -2.52 5.39
C ALA A 25 -9.38 -1.48 5.91
N GLY A 26 -9.67 -0.87 7.07
CA GLY A 26 -8.65 -0.54 8.07
C GLY A 26 -8.15 0.91 8.14
N ALA A 27 -8.97 1.81 8.67
CA ALA A 27 -8.47 3.05 9.30
C ALA A 27 -7.72 2.76 10.61
N PRO A 28 -6.72 3.58 10.98
CA PRO A 28 -6.70 4.09 12.34
C PRO A 28 -6.81 5.61 12.37
N ALA A 29 -7.44 6.06 13.44
CA ALA A 29 -7.77 7.43 13.77
C ALA A 29 -6.55 8.28 14.18
N GLY A 30 -6.75 9.61 14.09
CA GLY A 30 -5.88 10.68 14.58
C GLY A 30 -5.94 11.83 13.59
N GLY A 31 -6.91 12.74 13.68
CA GLY A 31 -6.81 13.97 14.48
C GLY A 31 -6.87 15.13 13.48
N GLY A 32 -7.90 15.98 13.57
CA GLY A 32 -8.30 16.87 12.47
C GLY A 32 -7.55 18.18 12.36
N GLU A 33 -7.73 18.85 11.23
CA GLU A 33 -7.72 20.31 11.09
C GLU A 33 -8.59 20.68 9.87
N ARG A 34 -9.51 21.62 10.09
CA ARG A 34 -10.28 22.29 9.03
C ARG A 34 -9.33 23.24 8.29
N ALA A 35 -9.25 23.14 6.98
CA ALA A 35 -8.75 24.22 6.13
C ALA A 35 -9.40 24.16 4.74
N GLU A 36 -9.87 25.33 4.31
CA GLU A 36 -10.48 25.66 3.02
C GLU A 36 -9.48 25.57 1.86
N GLY A 37 -9.99 25.24 0.66
CA GLY A 37 -9.58 25.89 -0.59
C GLY A 37 -8.14 25.74 -1.08
N SER A 38 -7.67 24.53 -1.35
CA SER A 38 -6.61 24.22 -2.33
C SER A 38 -6.78 22.75 -2.65
N ASP A 39 -7.01 22.36 -3.91
CA ASP A 39 -7.27 20.96 -4.28
C ASP A 39 -6.24 20.03 -3.59
N PRO A 40 -6.62 19.34 -2.50
CA PRO A 40 -5.64 18.65 -1.69
C PRO A 40 -5.27 17.39 -2.46
N VAL A 41 -3.98 17.24 -2.79
CA VAL A 41 -3.47 16.01 -3.37
C VAL A 41 -3.98 14.85 -2.51
N PRO A 42 -4.77 13.92 -3.07
CA PRO A 42 -5.47 12.94 -2.25
C PRO A 42 -4.48 12.09 -1.46
N PRO A 43 -4.82 11.69 -0.22
CA PRO A 43 -3.92 10.87 0.59
C PRO A 43 -3.66 9.54 -0.10
N ALA A 44 -2.44 9.00 0.05
CA ALA A 44 -2.13 7.67 -0.46
C ALA A 44 -2.95 6.61 0.29
N ARG A 45 -3.64 5.73 -0.46
CA ARG A 45 -4.44 4.64 0.08
C ARG A 45 -3.75 3.31 -0.16
N PHE A 46 -3.79 2.44 0.84
CA PHE A 46 -3.15 1.14 0.77
C PHE A 46 -4.12 0.02 1.16
N GLY A 47 -4.28 -0.95 0.28
CA GLY A 47 -5.06 -2.17 0.50
C GLY A 47 -4.17 -3.41 0.66
N PHE A 48 -4.61 -4.37 1.47
CA PHE A 48 -3.92 -5.64 1.65
C PHE A 48 -4.88 -6.82 1.42
N ILE A 49 -4.61 -7.61 0.38
CA ILE A 49 -5.32 -8.85 0.06
C ILE A 49 -4.47 -10.02 0.55
N ILE A 50 -4.95 -10.72 1.57
CA ILE A 50 -4.28 -11.89 2.14
C ILE A 50 -5.21 -13.09 2.02
N SER A 51 -4.86 -13.99 1.11
CA SER A 51 -5.68 -15.17 0.82
C SER A 51 -5.62 -16.22 1.94
N LYS A 52 -6.59 -17.14 1.98
CA LYS A 52 -6.59 -18.30 2.89
C LYS A 52 -5.36 -19.19 2.70
N ALA A 53 -4.81 -19.25 1.49
CA ALA A 53 -3.62 -20.05 1.16
C ALA A 53 -2.33 -19.58 1.86
N VAL A 54 -2.30 -18.37 2.43
CA VAL A 54 -1.16 -17.85 3.21
C VAL A 54 -1.07 -18.51 4.60
N GLY A 55 -2.17 -19.07 5.11
CA GLY A 55 -2.17 -19.81 6.37
C GLY A 55 -3.28 -19.40 7.32
N ASN A 56 -3.09 -19.74 8.60
CA ASN A 56 -4.08 -19.51 9.64
C ASN A 56 -4.31 -18.01 9.93
N ALA A 57 -5.29 -17.69 10.78
CA ALA A 57 -5.59 -16.30 11.14
C ALA A 57 -4.39 -15.54 11.72
N VAL A 58 -3.56 -16.21 12.52
CA VAL A 58 -2.38 -15.61 13.16
C VAL A 58 -1.32 -15.27 12.12
N THR A 59 -0.98 -16.19 11.21
CA THR A 59 -0.03 -15.97 10.11
C THR A 59 -0.51 -14.84 9.21
N ARG A 60 -1.79 -14.83 8.82
CA ARG A 60 -2.35 -13.75 7.99
C ARG A 60 -2.32 -12.40 8.69
N ASN A 61 -2.63 -12.33 9.99
CA ASN A 61 -2.56 -11.10 10.78
C ASN A 61 -1.12 -10.61 10.96
N LEU A 62 -0.17 -11.54 11.14
CA LEU A 62 1.25 -11.22 11.19
C LEU A 62 1.72 -10.60 9.87
N VAL A 63 1.38 -11.22 8.73
CA VAL A 63 1.70 -10.70 7.40
C VAL A 63 1.06 -9.32 7.20
N ARG A 64 -0.22 -9.14 7.55
CA ARG A 64 -0.90 -7.83 7.48
C ARG A 64 -0.16 -6.77 8.29
N ARG A 65 0.18 -7.08 9.54
CA ARG A 65 0.87 -6.15 10.45
C ARG A 65 2.25 -5.77 9.92
N ARG A 66 3.00 -6.76 9.41
CA ARG A 66 4.31 -6.54 8.76
C ARG A 66 4.18 -5.62 7.55
N MET A 67 3.25 -5.90 6.65
CA MET A 67 3.01 -5.08 5.45
C MET A 67 2.61 -3.65 5.82
N LYS A 68 1.73 -3.49 6.82
CA LYS A 68 1.29 -2.17 7.30
C LYS A 68 2.47 -1.34 7.81
N SER A 69 3.40 -1.92 8.57
CA SER A 69 4.58 -1.22 9.09
C SER A 69 5.51 -0.69 7.99
N VAL A 70 5.63 -1.40 6.88
CA VAL A 70 6.40 -0.93 5.70
C VAL A 70 5.70 0.27 5.06
N VAL A 71 4.40 0.16 4.82
CA VAL A 71 3.59 1.22 4.20
C VAL A 71 3.54 2.48 5.07
N GLU A 72 3.37 2.35 6.39
CA GLU A 72 3.35 3.49 7.32
C GLU A 72 4.64 4.31 7.28
N ARG A 73 5.79 3.67 7.01
CA ARG A 73 7.06 4.39 6.81
C ARG A 73 7.08 5.16 5.49
N ARG A 74 6.47 4.60 4.44
CA ARG A 74 6.38 5.25 3.12
C ARG A 74 5.36 6.39 3.06
N ILE A 75 4.24 6.25 3.76
CA ILE A 75 3.33 7.39 3.98
C ILE A 75 4.08 8.53 4.67
N ARG A 76 4.89 8.23 5.69
CA ARG A 76 5.71 9.24 6.36
C ARG A 76 6.79 9.84 5.46
N SER A 77 7.33 9.09 4.49
CA SER A 77 8.31 9.62 3.53
C SER A 77 7.70 10.52 2.44
N GLY A 78 6.37 10.63 2.37
CA GLY A 78 5.72 11.64 1.52
C GLY A 78 4.95 11.10 0.31
N ILE A 79 4.75 9.79 0.18
CA ILE A 79 3.94 9.25 -0.93
C ILE A 79 2.48 9.70 -0.83
N ARG A 80 1.93 10.33 -1.88
CA ARG A 80 0.55 10.85 -1.96
C ARG A 80 -0.03 10.55 -3.36
N GLY A 81 -1.34 10.71 -3.53
CA GLY A 81 -1.97 10.63 -4.86
C GLY A 81 -2.05 9.23 -5.48
N VAL A 82 -1.91 8.16 -4.68
CA VAL A 82 -1.84 6.78 -5.21
C VAL A 82 -2.69 5.81 -4.41
N ASP A 83 -3.33 4.89 -5.13
CA ASP A 83 -4.02 3.74 -4.56
C ASP A 83 -3.20 2.48 -4.85
N VAL A 84 -2.62 1.86 -3.82
CA VAL A 84 -1.80 0.65 -3.96
C VAL A 84 -2.44 -0.53 -3.23
N VAL A 85 -2.59 -1.66 -3.91
CA VAL A 85 -3.09 -2.91 -3.34
C VAL A 85 -2.00 -3.98 -3.40
N PHE A 86 -1.62 -4.48 -2.22
CA PHE A 86 -0.70 -5.60 -2.10
C PHE A 86 -1.46 -6.91 -1.98
N ARG A 87 -1.13 -7.89 -2.81
CA ARG A 87 -1.61 -9.27 -2.72
C ARG A 87 -0.50 -10.15 -2.15
N ALA A 88 -0.70 -10.69 -0.96
CA ALA A 88 0.21 -11.66 -0.36
C ALA A 88 0.10 -13.02 -1.07
N LEU A 89 1.24 -13.56 -1.50
CA LEU A 89 1.35 -14.91 -2.02
C LEU A 89 1.58 -15.91 -0.87
N PRO A 90 1.27 -17.21 -1.06
CA PRO A 90 1.49 -18.22 -0.02
C PRO A 90 2.93 -18.24 0.53
N ALA A 91 3.91 -17.90 -0.31
CA ALA A 91 5.32 -17.79 0.08
C ALA A 91 5.57 -16.74 1.19
N ALA A 92 4.72 -15.71 1.33
CA ALA A 92 4.84 -14.71 2.38
C ALA A 92 4.67 -15.25 3.80
N ALA A 93 4.07 -16.44 3.96
CA ALA A 93 3.81 -17.06 5.25
C ALA A 93 5.09 -17.38 6.03
N GLY A 94 6.11 -17.89 5.33
CA GLY A 94 7.40 -18.28 5.90
C GLY A 94 8.53 -17.29 5.63
N ALA A 95 8.26 -16.22 4.86
CA ALA A 95 9.28 -15.26 4.48
C ALA A 95 9.82 -14.48 5.71
N PRO A 96 11.14 -14.28 5.81
CA PRO A 96 11.70 -13.36 6.78
C PRO A 96 11.21 -11.94 6.49
N PHE A 97 10.97 -11.17 7.56
CA PHE A 97 10.40 -9.83 7.42
C PHE A 97 11.26 -8.90 6.56
N SER A 98 12.59 -9.02 6.66
CA SER A 98 13.55 -8.24 5.88
C SER A 98 13.40 -8.47 4.36
N GLU A 99 13.11 -9.70 3.93
CA GLU A 99 12.91 -9.99 2.51
C GLU A 99 11.56 -9.46 2.02
N LEU A 100 10.49 -9.65 2.80
CA LEU A 100 9.18 -9.09 2.50
C LEU A 100 9.26 -7.56 2.40
N GLU A 101 9.94 -6.92 3.36
CA GLU A 101 10.17 -5.48 3.37
C GLU A 101 10.96 -5.02 2.15
N ARG A 102 12.03 -5.73 1.77
CA ARG A 102 12.82 -5.40 0.58
C ARG A 102 11.99 -5.49 -0.69
N GLU A 103 11.16 -6.52 -0.84
CA GLU A 103 10.30 -6.68 -2.02
C GLU A 103 9.22 -5.60 -2.08
N MET A 104 8.56 -5.32 -0.96
CA MET A 104 7.57 -4.24 -0.88
C MET A 104 8.18 -2.88 -1.20
N ASN A 105 9.37 -2.58 -0.68
CA ASN A 105 10.06 -1.33 -0.99
C ASN A 105 10.41 -1.24 -2.48
N ARG A 106 10.91 -2.32 -3.10
CA ARG A 106 11.19 -2.34 -4.55
C ARG A 106 9.94 -2.06 -5.38
N ALA A 107 8.81 -2.61 -4.98
CA ALA A 107 7.55 -2.36 -5.67
C ALA A 107 7.08 -0.92 -5.48
N LEU A 108 7.21 -0.35 -4.28
CA LEU A 108 6.87 1.05 -4.00
C LEU A 108 7.79 2.02 -4.74
N ASP A 109 9.10 1.76 -4.79
CA ASP A 109 10.06 2.57 -5.54
C ASP A 109 9.70 2.60 -7.04
N ARG A 110 9.16 1.49 -7.57
CA ARG A 110 8.67 1.44 -8.96
C ARG A 110 7.43 2.32 -9.13
N VAL A 111 6.48 2.25 -8.21
CA VAL A 111 5.26 3.08 -8.24
C VAL A 111 5.61 4.56 -8.12
N GLU A 112 6.54 4.92 -7.25
CA GLU A 112 7.04 6.29 -7.10
C GLU A 112 7.69 6.80 -8.40
N ARG A 113 8.46 5.95 -9.10
CA ARG A 113 9.01 6.31 -10.43
C ARG A 113 7.92 6.51 -11.48
N GLU A 114 6.90 5.66 -11.48
CA GLU A 114 5.77 5.76 -12.40
C GLU A 114 4.90 7.00 -12.11
N LEU A 115 4.77 7.40 -10.83
CA LEU A 115 4.16 8.68 -10.43
C LEU A 115 4.91 9.88 -11.01
N VAL A 116 6.22 9.96 -10.79
CA VAL A 116 7.05 11.06 -11.31
C VAL A 116 7.00 11.13 -12.84
N ALA A 117 7.03 9.97 -13.51
CA ALA A 117 6.94 9.91 -14.97
C ALA A 117 5.54 10.28 -15.52
N GLY A 118 4.47 9.96 -14.78
CA GLY A 118 3.09 10.32 -15.12
C GLY A 118 2.78 11.79 -14.90
N GLU A 119 3.45 12.45 -13.96
CA GLU A 119 3.32 13.88 -13.67
C GLU A 119 4.01 14.77 -14.73
N GLN A 120 4.84 14.17 -15.59
CA GLN A 120 5.49 14.82 -16.74
C GLN A 120 4.67 14.76 -18.04
N ARG A 121 3.45 14.21 -18.04
CA ARG A 121 2.64 13.95 -19.25
C ARG A 121 1.29 14.64 -19.20
#